data_AF-A0A6N7PEI0-F1
#
_entry.id   AF-A0A6N7PEI0-F1
#
_cell.length_a   1.000
_cell.length_b   1.000
_cell.length_c   1.000
_cell.angle_alpha   90.00
_cell.angle_beta   90.00
_cell.angle_gamma   90.00
#
_symmetry.space_group_name_H-M   'P 1'
#
loop_
_entity.id
_entity.type
_entity.pdbx_description
1 polymer ?
#
loop_
_entity_poly.entity_id
_entity_poly.type
_entity_poly.pdbx_seq_one_letter_code
_entity_poly.pdbx_strand_id
1 'polypeptide(L)'
;MKKLNDIKSLFFLMFIILLASCKEQDDNIDIISTDKTKPGVVSNVSVENLDGAARITYRLPDSKNLLYVLARYAINDDRVRETKASYYTDTIMVDGFAREKEYEVSLFAVSRANVMSDPVVIKVHPKTPNYVMINSGLEITPDFGGANFYGLNKNKSPLALHLLVYNETTKKYDEQDPEYVNTDTIDVSIRNLPPVPQKVGVYTTDRFGNVSDTVFKTVTPLFETLLDKSKFSVYQLASDAPTNQFGWDFKYMFDGNLGEPGWHTNTNVPRSIGTFGLGVSAKISRLVMWQRGSSYYEYQNTRKFTLWGSNKDNPADVNLPTGSALGTVAGDWVNMGNFVFPNPPSGLAPSQANEADKAFVAKGVNFTMPRSAGPAKYIRLEITQTWGGLTYVNALEISLYGNPL
;
A
#
# COMPACT_ATOMS: atom_id res chain seq x y z
N MET A 1 -46.28 -9.33 -64.74
CA MET A 1 -45.12 -8.55 -65.24
C MET A 1 -45.02 -7.14 -64.65
N LYS A 2 -46.10 -6.36 -64.48
CA LYS A 2 -46.03 -5.00 -63.86
C LYS A 2 -45.45 -4.97 -62.43
N LYS A 3 -45.94 -5.81 -61.51
CA LYS A 3 -45.45 -5.85 -60.11
C LYS A 3 -43.95 -6.18 -59.93
N LEU A 4 -43.32 -6.87 -60.90
CA LEU A 4 -41.89 -7.20 -60.83
C LEU A 4 -41.00 -6.04 -61.28
N ASN A 5 -41.51 -5.18 -62.18
CA ASN A 5 -40.84 -3.95 -62.60
C ASN A 5 -40.95 -2.86 -61.53
N ASP A 6 -42.07 -2.81 -60.79
CA ASP A 6 -42.25 -1.85 -59.70
C ASP A 6 -41.31 -2.14 -58.52
N ILE A 7 -41.06 -3.42 -58.20
CA ILE A 7 -40.10 -3.83 -57.16
C ILE A 7 -38.65 -3.57 -57.58
N LYS A 8 -38.31 -3.78 -58.87
CA LYS A 8 -36.98 -3.43 -59.40
C LYS A 8 -36.74 -1.92 -59.43
N SER A 9 -37.77 -1.14 -59.75
CA SER A 9 -37.72 0.32 -59.71
C SER A 9 -37.58 0.85 -58.28
N LEU A 10 -38.25 0.21 -57.31
CA LEU A 10 -38.13 0.54 -55.89
C LEU A 10 -36.75 0.19 -55.32
N PHE A 11 -36.17 -0.97 -55.70
CA PHE A 11 -34.80 -1.33 -55.32
C PHE A 11 -33.74 -0.43 -55.97
N PHE A 12 -33.96 -0.01 -57.22
CA PHE A 12 -33.07 0.92 -57.91
C PHE A 12 -33.12 2.33 -57.27
N LEU A 13 -34.31 2.80 -56.89
CA LEU A 13 -34.48 4.08 -56.19
C LEU A 13 -33.87 4.04 -54.77
N MET A 14 -34.00 2.90 -54.07
CA MET A 14 -33.41 2.69 -52.74
C MET A 14 -31.88 2.55 -52.79
N PHE A 15 -31.31 2.02 -53.89
CA PHE A 15 -29.86 1.97 -54.11
C PHE A 15 -29.29 3.36 -54.46
N ILE A 16 -30.05 4.21 -55.15
CA ILE A 16 -29.66 5.60 -55.43
C ILE A 16 -29.67 6.47 -54.16
N ILE A 17 -30.57 6.22 -53.22
CA ILE A 17 -30.62 6.95 -51.93
C ILE A 17 -29.45 6.55 -51.02
N LEU A 18 -28.96 5.31 -51.11
CA LEU A 18 -27.77 4.85 -50.36
C LEU A 18 -26.45 5.46 -50.85
N LEU A 19 -26.38 5.92 -52.10
CA LEU A 19 -25.20 6.59 -52.67
C LEU A 19 -25.17 8.11 -52.37
N ALA A 20 -26.24 8.68 -51.84
CA ALA A 20 -26.35 10.12 -51.52
C ALA A 20 -26.07 10.45 -50.03
N SER A 21 -25.78 9.45 -49.19
CA SER A 21 -25.59 9.65 -47.73
C SER A 21 -24.12 9.71 -47.27
N CYS A 22 -23.15 9.65 -48.18
CA CYS A 22 -21.77 10.07 -47.87
C CYS A 22 -21.54 11.47 -48.44
N LYS A 23 -21.97 12.49 -47.69
CA LYS A 23 -21.16 13.70 -47.67
C LYS A 23 -19.95 13.36 -46.80
N GLU A 24 -18.79 13.15 -47.42
CA GLU A 24 -17.54 13.45 -46.74
C GLU A 24 -17.67 14.89 -46.25
N GLN A 25 -17.73 15.04 -44.94
CA GLN A 25 -17.54 16.33 -44.31
C GLN A 25 -16.10 16.70 -44.64
N ASP A 26 -15.91 17.69 -45.51
CA ASP A 26 -14.59 18.22 -45.85
C ASP A 26 -13.75 18.33 -44.56
N ASP A 27 -12.68 17.53 -44.52
CA ASP A 27 -11.63 17.54 -43.52
C ASP A 27 -10.78 18.82 -43.65
N ASN A 28 -11.44 19.98 -43.65
CA ASN A 28 -10.84 21.18 -43.10
C ASN A 28 -11.24 21.25 -41.63
N ILE A 29 -10.77 20.28 -40.85
CA ILE A 29 -10.31 20.65 -39.51
C ILE A 29 -9.14 21.58 -39.80
N ASP A 30 -9.41 22.89 -39.92
CA ASP A 30 -8.35 23.87 -39.74
C ASP A 30 -7.84 23.63 -38.31
N ILE A 31 -6.79 22.81 -38.19
CA ILE A 31 -6.17 22.41 -36.91
C ILE A 31 -5.70 23.68 -36.16
N ILE A 32 -5.55 24.78 -36.88
CA ILE A 32 -5.11 26.07 -36.39
C ILE A 32 -6.16 27.10 -36.78
N SER A 33 -6.84 27.69 -35.80
CA SER A 33 -7.73 28.82 -36.04
C SER A 33 -6.94 29.96 -36.71
N THR A 34 -7.50 30.53 -37.78
CA THR A 34 -6.91 31.68 -38.48
C THR A 34 -7.23 33.01 -37.79
N ASP A 35 -8.11 33.02 -36.80
CA ASP A 35 -8.44 34.20 -36.00
C ASP A 35 -7.32 34.51 -35.00
N LYS A 36 -6.43 35.42 -35.41
CA LYS A 36 -5.29 35.91 -34.62
C LYS A 36 -5.65 37.07 -33.69
N THR A 37 -6.93 37.35 -33.47
CA THR A 37 -7.36 38.40 -32.53
C THR A 37 -6.82 38.09 -31.14
N LYS A 38 -6.06 39.03 -30.57
CA LYS A 38 -5.49 38.91 -29.23
C LYS A 38 -6.63 38.89 -28.20
N PRO A 39 -6.75 37.85 -27.34
CA PRO A 39 -7.77 37.81 -26.33
C PRO A 39 -7.51 38.88 -25.25
N GLY A 40 -8.58 39.32 -24.59
CA GLY A 40 -8.47 40.15 -23.38
C GLY A 40 -7.81 39.40 -22.22
N VAL A 41 -7.49 40.12 -21.15
CA VAL A 41 -6.94 39.53 -19.92
C VAL A 41 -8.03 38.87 -19.07
N VAL A 42 -7.63 37.95 -18.18
CA VAL A 42 -8.52 37.48 -17.11
C VAL A 42 -8.75 38.60 -16.08
N SER A 43 -9.90 38.59 -15.39
CA SER A 43 -10.25 39.62 -14.39
C SER A 43 -10.84 39.01 -13.12
N ASN A 44 -11.11 39.81 -12.08
CA ASN A 44 -11.69 39.34 -10.81
C ASN A 44 -10.95 38.13 -10.21
N VAL A 45 -9.62 38.20 -10.19
CA VAL A 45 -8.79 37.09 -9.70
C VAL A 45 -8.90 36.97 -8.18
N SER A 46 -9.17 35.76 -7.71
CA SER A 46 -9.19 35.41 -6.29
C SER A 46 -8.28 34.21 -6.04
N VAL A 47 -7.59 34.21 -4.89
CA VAL A 47 -6.58 33.21 -4.53
C VAL A 47 -6.98 32.51 -3.23
N GLU A 48 -6.99 31.18 -3.26
CA GLU A 48 -7.05 30.31 -2.08
C GLU A 48 -5.74 29.53 -1.96
N ASN A 49 -5.01 29.72 -0.86
CA ASN A 49 -3.74 29.06 -0.62
C ASN A 49 -3.92 27.68 0.03
N LEU A 50 -3.23 26.68 -0.50
CA LEU A 50 -3.28 25.26 -0.12
C LEU A 50 -1.87 24.71 0.17
N ASP A 51 -1.77 23.49 0.67
CA ASP A 51 -0.50 22.84 1.01
C ASP A 51 0.34 22.60 -0.26
N GLY A 52 1.41 23.39 -0.45
CA GLY A 52 2.26 23.34 -1.65
C GLY A 52 1.55 23.72 -2.97
N ALA A 53 0.39 24.38 -2.88
CA ALA A 53 -0.44 24.74 -4.03
C ALA A 53 -1.27 26.00 -3.78
N ALA A 54 -1.88 26.54 -4.82
CA ALA A 54 -2.94 27.53 -4.72
C ALA A 54 -4.02 27.25 -5.77
N ARG A 55 -5.26 27.54 -5.39
CA ARG A 55 -6.42 27.56 -6.28
C ARG A 55 -6.69 29.00 -6.66
N ILE A 56 -6.74 29.26 -7.96
CA ILE A 56 -6.96 30.60 -8.48
C ILE A 56 -8.27 30.58 -9.26
N THR A 57 -9.21 31.44 -8.90
CA THR A 57 -10.44 31.65 -9.65
C THR A 57 -10.40 33.01 -10.34
N TYR A 58 -11.04 33.12 -11.51
CA TYR A 58 -11.01 34.32 -12.34
C TYR A 58 -12.23 34.40 -13.26
N ARG A 59 -12.51 35.58 -13.79
CA ARG A 59 -13.45 35.79 -14.89
C ARG A 59 -12.73 35.76 -16.22
N LEU A 60 -13.22 34.93 -17.14
CA LEU A 60 -12.72 34.82 -18.52
C LEU A 60 -13.01 36.10 -19.33
N PRO A 61 -12.12 36.48 -20.26
CA PRO A 61 -12.40 37.54 -21.22
C PRO A 61 -13.52 37.14 -22.17
N ASP A 62 -14.30 38.13 -22.62
CA ASP A 62 -15.31 37.93 -23.68
C ASP A 62 -14.61 37.80 -25.04
N SER A 63 -14.10 36.61 -25.33
CA SER A 63 -13.43 36.30 -26.59
C SER A 63 -13.96 35.00 -27.19
N LYS A 64 -14.54 35.09 -28.40
CA LYS A 64 -15.08 33.93 -29.13
C LYS A 64 -14.01 32.91 -29.55
N ASN A 65 -12.75 33.34 -29.64
CA ASN A 65 -11.63 32.49 -30.04
C ASN A 65 -10.81 31.95 -28.86
N LEU A 66 -11.27 32.14 -27.62
CA LEU A 66 -10.55 31.65 -26.43
C LEU A 66 -10.44 30.12 -26.44
N LEU A 67 -9.28 29.60 -26.04
CA LEU A 67 -9.03 28.16 -25.93
C LEU A 67 -8.75 27.75 -24.47
N TYR A 68 -7.84 28.43 -23.79
CA TYR A 68 -7.51 28.14 -22.38
C TYR A 68 -6.91 29.36 -21.67
N VAL A 69 -6.83 29.28 -20.35
CA VAL A 69 -5.98 30.12 -19.51
C VAL A 69 -4.72 29.33 -19.16
N LEU A 70 -3.56 29.98 -19.29
CA LEU A 70 -2.24 29.47 -18.94
C LEU A 70 -1.76 30.17 -17.66
N ALA A 71 -1.39 29.40 -16.65
CA ALA A 71 -0.62 29.88 -15.51
C ALA A 71 0.83 29.48 -15.68
N ARG A 72 1.77 30.43 -15.60
CA ARG A 72 3.21 30.19 -15.59
C ARG A 72 3.82 30.71 -14.29
N TYR A 73 4.58 29.86 -13.60
CA TYR A 73 5.08 30.15 -12.25
C TYR A 73 6.34 29.33 -11.93
N ALA A 74 7.25 29.92 -11.15
CA ALA A 74 8.38 29.18 -10.59
C ALA A 74 7.94 28.42 -9.34
N ILE A 75 8.33 27.15 -9.21
CA ILE A 75 8.01 26.33 -8.03
C ILE A 75 9.17 26.27 -7.02
N ASN A 76 10.38 26.49 -7.51
CA ASN A 76 11.62 26.66 -6.77
C ASN A 76 12.58 27.49 -7.65
N ASP A 77 13.84 27.63 -7.22
CA ASP A 77 14.80 28.52 -7.87
C ASP A 77 15.24 28.00 -9.26
N ASP A 78 15.05 26.71 -9.55
CA ASP A 78 15.55 26.05 -10.76
C ASP A 78 14.44 25.51 -11.70
N ARG A 79 13.16 25.57 -11.28
CA ARG A 79 12.05 24.96 -12.03
C ARG A 79 10.87 25.90 -12.20
N VAL A 80 10.42 25.99 -13.44
CA VAL A 80 9.19 26.69 -13.86
C VAL A 80 8.17 25.67 -14.30
N ARG A 81 6.91 25.92 -13.95
CA ARG A 81 5.76 25.12 -14.37
C ARG A 81 4.76 25.95 -15.14
N GLU A 82 4.04 25.23 -15.98
CA GLU A 82 2.88 25.71 -16.70
C GLU A 82 1.69 24.82 -16.40
N THR A 83 0.58 25.43 -16.00
CA THR A 83 -0.71 24.74 -15.91
C THR A 83 -1.67 25.39 -16.90
N LYS A 84 -2.56 24.59 -17.51
CA LYS A 84 -3.62 25.08 -18.40
C LYS A 84 -4.99 24.71 -17.85
N ALA A 85 -5.93 25.64 -17.96
CA ALA A 85 -7.33 25.44 -17.65
C ALA A 85 -8.15 25.80 -18.90
N SER A 86 -8.99 24.89 -19.39
CA SER A 86 -9.77 25.13 -20.60
C SER A 86 -10.75 26.30 -20.42
N TYR A 87 -11.20 26.89 -21.52
CA TYR A 87 -12.19 27.98 -21.48
C TYR A 87 -13.55 27.58 -20.87
N TYR A 88 -13.78 26.30 -20.58
CA TYR A 88 -14.98 25.79 -19.91
C TYR A 88 -14.92 25.94 -18.37
N THR A 89 -13.79 26.37 -17.81
CA THR A 89 -13.62 26.58 -16.37
C THR A 89 -13.07 27.98 -16.08
N ASP A 90 -13.45 28.49 -14.92
CA ASP A 90 -13.03 29.75 -14.33
C ASP A 90 -11.94 29.56 -13.25
N THR A 91 -11.41 28.34 -13.14
CA THR A 91 -10.51 27.93 -12.05
C THR A 91 -9.26 27.25 -12.60
N ILE A 92 -8.10 27.62 -12.06
CA ILE A 92 -6.82 26.95 -12.33
C ILE A 92 -6.12 26.60 -11.02
N MET A 93 -5.52 25.40 -10.99
CA MET A 93 -4.68 24.94 -9.89
C MET A 93 -3.21 25.15 -10.25
N VAL A 94 -2.47 25.79 -9.35
CA VAL A 94 -1.01 25.90 -9.43
C VAL A 94 -0.41 25.14 -8.27
N ASP A 95 0.48 24.18 -8.55
CA ASP A 95 0.95 23.22 -7.54
C ASP A 95 2.46 22.95 -7.63
N GLY A 96 2.99 22.28 -6.62
CA GLY A 96 4.39 21.88 -6.54
C GLY A 96 5.34 22.94 -6.01
N PHE A 97 4.81 24.01 -5.41
CA PHE A 97 5.63 25.01 -4.70
C PHE A 97 6.44 24.33 -3.60
N ALA A 98 7.75 24.57 -3.61
CA ALA A 98 8.67 23.88 -2.73
C ALA A 98 8.60 24.32 -1.26
N ARG A 99 8.11 25.52 -0.96
CA ARG A 99 8.15 26.11 0.39
C ARG A 99 6.91 26.95 0.66
N GLU A 100 6.63 27.18 1.94
CA GLU A 100 5.68 28.21 2.38
C GLU A 100 6.32 29.59 2.26
N LYS A 101 6.16 30.21 1.10
CA LYS A 101 6.61 31.59 0.81
C LYS A 101 5.72 32.22 -0.25
N GLU A 102 5.95 33.50 -0.52
CA GLU A 102 5.31 34.17 -1.66
C GLU A 102 5.89 33.70 -2.99
N TYR A 103 5.01 33.48 -3.98
CA TYR A 103 5.36 33.18 -5.36
C TYR A 103 4.57 34.05 -6.33
N GLU A 104 5.19 34.44 -7.43
CA GLU A 104 4.52 35.11 -8.53
C GLU A 104 3.96 34.11 -9.54
N VAL A 105 2.71 34.33 -9.95
CA VAL A 105 2.03 33.54 -10.98
C VAL A 105 1.56 34.48 -12.08
N SER A 106 1.97 34.20 -13.31
CA SER A 106 1.52 34.94 -14.50
C SER A 106 0.39 34.20 -15.19
N LEU A 107 -0.78 34.83 -15.29
CA LEU A 107 -1.95 34.29 -16.00
C LEU A 107 -2.08 34.91 -17.40
N PHE A 108 -2.33 34.06 -18.39
CA PHE A 108 -2.55 34.46 -19.78
C PHE A 108 -3.83 33.81 -20.31
N ALA A 109 -4.70 34.57 -20.96
CA ALA A 109 -5.73 34.00 -21.83
C ALA A 109 -5.08 33.66 -23.18
N VAL A 110 -5.34 32.46 -23.71
CA VAL A 110 -4.72 31.96 -24.94
C VAL A 110 -5.80 31.58 -25.94
N SER A 111 -5.72 32.15 -27.14
CA SER A 111 -6.67 31.87 -28.23
C SER A 111 -6.41 30.53 -28.92
N ARG A 112 -7.36 30.08 -29.74
CA ARG A 112 -7.24 28.90 -30.61
C ARG A 112 -6.12 29.02 -31.65
N ALA A 113 -5.66 30.23 -31.93
CA ALA A 113 -4.51 30.52 -32.80
C ALA A 113 -3.18 30.64 -32.02
N ASN A 114 -3.14 30.25 -30.74
CA ASN A 114 -2.01 30.40 -29.81
C ASN A 114 -1.53 31.84 -29.60
N VAL A 115 -2.43 32.83 -29.73
CA VAL A 115 -2.13 34.22 -29.37
C VAL A 115 -2.42 34.42 -27.89
N MET A 116 -1.43 34.90 -27.13
CA MET A 116 -1.55 35.17 -25.69
C MET A 116 -2.02 36.61 -25.43
N SER A 117 -2.83 36.80 -24.39
CA SER A 117 -3.12 38.12 -23.81
C SER A 117 -1.87 38.74 -23.18
N ASP A 118 -1.97 39.99 -22.73
CA ASP A 118 -1.01 40.51 -21.75
C ASP A 118 -1.14 39.73 -20.42
N PRO A 119 -0.05 39.61 -19.63
CA PRO A 119 -0.09 38.87 -18.37
C PRO A 119 -0.88 39.61 -17.29
N VAL A 120 -1.62 38.84 -16.49
CA VAL A 120 -2.03 39.27 -15.15
C VAL A 120 -1.12 38.57 -14.14
N VAL A 121 -0.23 39.35 -13.52
CA VAL A 121 0.70 38.85 -12.50
C VAL A 121 0.03 38.97 -11.14
N ILE A 122 -0.09 37.85 -10.44
CA ILE A 122 -0.62 37.78 -9.08
C ILE A 122 0.41 37.14 -8.14
N LYS A 123 0.20 37.33 -6.85
CA LYS A 123 0.99 36.70 -5.79
C LYS A 123 0.15 35.65 -5.07
N VAL A 124 0.75 34.48 -4.86
CA VAL A 124 0.20 33.39 -4.06
C VAL A 124 1.12 33.12 -2.87
N HIS A 125 0.56 32.60 -1.79
CA HIS A 125 1.28 32.26 -0.57
C HIS A 125 0.89 30.84 -0.10
N PRO A 126 1.28 29.79 -0.87
CA PRO A 126 0.96 28.40 -0.54
C PRO A 126 1.40 28.07 0.89
N LYS A 127 0.65 27.20 1.54
CA LYS A 127 0.99 26.65 2.86
C LYS A 127 2.12 25.61 2.73
N THR A 128 2.68 25.20 3.86
CA THR A 128 3.74 24.18 3.92
C THR A 128 3.38 22.97 3.05
N PRO A 129 4.24 22.56 2.10
CA PRO A 129 3.97 21.44 1.23
C PRO A 129 3.89 20.10 1.97
N ASN A 130 3.08 19.18 1.44
CA ASN A 130 2.84 17.88 2.06
C ASN A 130 4.12 17.08 2.34
N TYR A 131 5.08 17.06 1.40
CA TYR A 131 6.32 16.29 1.60
C TYR A 131 7.12 16.78 2.82
N VAL A 132 7.12 18.09 3.09
CA VAL A 132 7.76 18.69 4.27
C VAL A 132 6.98 18.34 5.54
N MET A 133 5.67 18.58 5.54
CA MET A 133 4.82 18.29 6.71
C MET A 133 4.91 16.81 7.11
N ILE A 134 4.83 15.91 6.14
CA ILE A 134 4.91 14.47 6.35
C ILE A 134 6.26 14.11 6.94
N ASN A 135 7.37 14.55 6.33
CA ASN A 135 8.72 14.24 6.80
C ASN A 135 8.95 14.71 8.25
N SER A 136 8.54 15.95 8.55
CA SER A 136 8.66 16.50 9.91
C SER A 136 7.77 15.80 10.95
N GLY A 137 6.68 15.16 10.49
CA GLY A 137 5.74 14.42 11.32
C GLY A 137 6.06 12.93 11.46
N LEU A 138 7.15 12.43 10.85
CA LEU A 138 7.56 11.03 11.00
C LEU A 138 8.20 10.81 12.38
N GLU A 139 7.65 9.86 13.12
CA GLU A 139 8.28 9.30 14.31
C GLU A 139 9.22 8.17 13.91
N ILE A 140 10.48 8.30 14.31
CA ILE A 140 11.48 7.23 14.17
C ILE A 140 11.56 6.47 15.49
N THR A 141 11.26 5.18 15.50
CA THR A 141 11.25 4.35 16.73
C THR A 141 12.08 3.08 16.54
N PRO A 142 12.64 2.50 17.62
CA PRO A 142 13.22 1.16 17.55
C PRO A 142 12.23 0.13 17.02
N ASP A 143 12.71 -0.76 16.15
CA ASP A 143 11.96 -1.93 15.68
C ASP A 143 12.83 -3.20 15.79
N PHE A 144 12.20 -4.36 15.65
CA PHE A 144 12.92 -5.64 15.66
C PHE A 144 13.90 -5.75 14.50
N GLY A 145 15.18 -5.85 14.86
CA GLY A 145 16.27 -5.84 13.90
C GLY A 145 16.38 -4.54 13.10
N GLY A 146 15.80 -3.42 13.55
CA GLY A 146 16.06 -2.13 12.93
C GLY A 146 15.30 -0.94 13.50
N ALA A 147 14.75 -0.12 12.60
CA ALA A 147 14.10 1.14 12.92
C ALA A 147 12.81 1.26 12.12
N ASN A 148 11.75 1.76 12.75
CA ASN A 148 10.50 2.05 12.10
C ASN A 148 10.28 3.56 11.95
N PHE A 149 9.68 3.93 10.83
CA PHE A 149 9.28 5.26 10.43
C PHE A 149 7.76 5.27 10.31
N TYR A 150 7.11 5.92 11.28
CA TYR A 150 5.66 5.97 11.38
C TYR A 150 5.15 7.39 11.31
N GLY A 151 4.07 7.62 10.56
CA GLY A 151 3.41 8.93 10.55
C GLY A 151 2.20 8.97 9.64
N LEU A 152 1.57 10.15 9.57
CA LEU A 152 0.35 10.35 8.79
C LEU A 152 0.64 11.13 7.50
N ASN A 153 0.15 10.60 6.40
CA ASN A 153 0.03 11.28 5.11
C ASN A 153 -1.45 11.63 4.88
N LYS A 154 -1.98 12.58 5.67
CA LYS A 154 -3.41 12.93 5.72
C LYS A 154 -4.03 13.19 4.34
N ASN A 155 -3.26 13.81 3.44
CA ASN A 155 -3.68 14.19 2.10
C ASN A 155 -3.45 13.09 1.05
N LYS A 156 -2.98 11.89 1.45
CA LYS A 156 -2.65 10.77 0.55
C LYS A 156 -1.74 11.20 -0.61
N SER A 157 -0.84 12.14 -0.31
CA SER A 157 0.04 12.73 -1.29
C SER A 157 1.07 11.69 -1.76
N PRO A 158 1.27 11.52 -3.07
CA PRO A 158 2.29 10.63 -3.59
C PRO A 158 3.67 11.20 -3.28
N LEU A 159 4.51 10.41 -2.59
CA LEU A 159 5.90 10.77 -2.27
C LEU A 159 6.78 9.53 -2.17
N ALA A 160 8.10 9.71 -2.28
CA ALA A 160 9.08 8.70 -1.95
C ALA A 160 9.70 9.00 -0.57
N LEU A 161 9.82 7.96 0.26
CA LEU A 161 10.60 7.98 1.50
C LEU A 161 11.99 7.43 1.22
N HIS A 162 12.99 8.21 1.59
CA HIS A 162 14.39 7.86 1.45
C HIS A 162 14.94 7.58 2.83
N LEU A 163 15.16 6.30 3.12
CA LEU A 163 15.59 5.82 4.42
C LEU A 163 17.10 5.69 4.45
N LEU A 164 17.73 6.19 5.52
CA LEU A 164 19.17 6.28 5.64
C LEU A 164 19.66 5.51 6.85
N VAL A 165 20.76 4.78 6.69
CA VAL A 165 21.49 4.12 7.79
C VAL A 165 22.92 4.59 7.79
N TYR A 166 23.43 5.04 8.92
CA TYR A 166 24.82 5.43 9.04
C TYR A 166 25.73 4.21 9.02
N ASN A 167 26.69 4.21 8.10
CA ASN A 167 27.69 3.19 7.97
C ASN A 167 28.97 3.61 8.68
N GLU A 168 29.28 2.93 9.78
CA GLU A 168 30.47 3.21 10.59
C GLU A 168 31.79 2.92 9.87
N THR A 169 31.80 2.13 8.81
CA THR A 169 33.00 1.84 8.00
C THR A 169 33.28 2.96 7.00
N THR A 170 32.26 3.39 6.25
CA THR A 170 32.41 4.44 5.21
C THR A 170 32.29 5.85 5.76
N LYS A 171 31.80 6.00 7.00
CA LYS A 171 31.47 7.27 7.67
C LYS A 171 30.45 8.11 6.91
N LYS A 172 29.56 7.45 6.17
CA LYS A 172 28.48 8.07 5.39
C LYS A 172 27.13 7.44 5.73
N TYR A 173 26.06 8.10 5.33
CA TYR A 173 24.74 7.49 5.33
C TYR A 173 24.55 6.71 4.03
N ASP A 174 24.25 5.43 4.15
CA ASP A 174 23.85 4.58 3.04
C ASP A 174 22.32 4.67 2.91
N GLU A 175 21.88 5.00 1.70
CA GLU A 175 20.46 5.07 1.36
C GLU A 175 19.94 3.68 1.03
N GLN A 176 18.78 3.33 1.59
CA GLN A 176 18.03 2.12 1.25
C GLN A 176 17.19 2.36 -0.01
N ASP A 177 16.70 1.30 -0.63
CA ASP A 177 15.76 1.44 -1.75
C ASP A 177 14.56 2.32 -1.35
N PRO A 178 14.22 3.38 -2.11
CA PRO A 178 13.15 4.29 -1.73
C PRO A 178 11.78 3.62 -1.70
N GLU A 179 10.98 3.99 -0.71
CA GLU A 179 9.63 3.47 -0.50
C GLU A 179 8.59 4.48 -1.00
N TYR A 180 7.76 4.08 -1.95
CA TYR A 180 6.75 4.95 -2.56
C TYR A 180 5.40 4.79 -1.85
N VAL A 181 4.86 5.89 -1.33
CA VAL A 181 3.60 5.88 -0.57
C VAL A 181 2.58 6.84 -1.15
N ASN A 182 1.31 6.46 -1.05
CA ASN A 182 0.14 7.29 -1.35
C ASN A 182 -1.06 6.97 -0.44
N THR A 183 -0.80 6.26 0.67
CA THR A 183 -1.79 5.91 1.71
C THR A 183 -1.88 7.02 2.76
N ASP A 184 -2.89 6.95 3.63
CA ASP A 184 -3.06 7.92 4.73
C ASP A 184 -2.08 7.71 5.89
N THR A 185 -1.53 6.51 5.99
CA THR A 185 -0.59 6.09 7.04
C THR A 185 0.70 5.60 6.39
N ILE A 186 1.83 6.01 6.97
CA ILE A 186 3.17 5.51 6.67
C ILE A 186 3.59 4.65 7.85
N ASP A 187 3.95 3.40 7.57
CA ASP A 187 4.52 2.47 8.56
C ASP A 187 5.56 1.61 7.83
N VAL A 188 6.81 2.08 7.82
CA VAL A 188 7.90 1.48 7.04
C VAL A 188 9.07 1.20 7.97
N SER A 189 9.69 0.03 7.85
CA SER A 189 10.82 -0.36 8.72
C SER A 189 12.06 -0.75 7.93
N ILE A 190 13.22 -0.27 8.40
CA ILE A 190 14.52 -0.83 8.04
C ILE A 190 14.78 -2.06 8.92
N ARG A 191 15.45 -3.07 8.38
CA ARG A 191 15.79 -4.32 9.07
C ARG A 191 17.29 -4.61 8.99
N ASN A 192 17.71 -5.74 9.57
CA ASN A 192 19.08 -6.26 9.59
C ASN A 192 20.10 -5.35 10.29
N LEU A 193 19.65 -4.52 11.23
CA LEU A 193 20.52 -3.73 12.08
C LEU A 193 20.75 -4.42 13.43
N PRO A 194 21.99 -4.43 13.94
CA PRO A 194 22.29 -5.02 15.23
C PRO A 194 21.65 -4.22 16.39
N PRO A 195 21.39 -4.86 17.55
CA PRO A 195 20.73 -4.25 18.71
C PRO A 195 21.68 -3.33 19.52
N VAL A 196 22.41 -2.47 18.83
CA VAL A 196 23.31 -1.45 19.40
C VAL A 196 22.92 -0.09 18.80
N PRO A 197 23.27 1.06 19.42
CA PRO A 197 22.88 2.36 18.90
C PRO A 197 23.21 2.54 17.41
N GLN A 198 22.16 2.73 16.60
CA GLN A 198 22.23 2.98 15.16
C GLN A 198 21.79 4.41 14.88
N LYS A 199 22.55 5.13 14.05
CA LYS A 199 22.09 6.42 13.51
C LYS A 199 21.34 6.15 12.22
N VAL A 200 20.08 6.54 12.19
CA VAL A 200 19.22 6.43 11.02
C VAL A 200 18.69 7.80 10.64
N GLY A 201 18.19 7.94 9.41
CA GLY A 201 17.52 9.16 8.99
C GLY A 201 16.48 8.91 7.92
N VAL A 202 15.70 9.95 7.64
CA VAL A 202 14.70 9.96 6.57
C VAL A 202 14.65 11.34 5.94
N TYR A 203 14.48 11.36 4.62
CA TYR A 203 13.94 12.51 3.90
C TYR A 203 12.88 12.04 2.92
N THR A 204 12.08 12.98 2.43
CA THR A 204 11.01 12.72 1.46
C THR A 204 11.21 13.52 0.19
N THR A 205 10.78 12.96 -0.93
CA THR A 205 10.70 13.67 -2.20
C THR A 205 9.29 13.63 -2.77
N ASP A 206 8.86 14.74 -3.38
CA ASP A 206 7.58 14.79 -4.09
C ASP A 206 7.73 14.50 -5.59
N ARG A 207 6.59 14.35 -6.28
CA ARG A 207 6.54 14.14 -7.74
C ARG A 207 7.12 15.28 -8.58
N PHE A 208 7.36 16.45 -7.96
CA PHE A 208 7.93 17.63 -8.61
C PHE A 208 9.43 17.73 -8.40
N GLY A 209 10.03 16.75 -7.73
CA GLY A 209 11.45 16.67 -7.38
C GLY A 209 11.87 17.65 -6.29
N ASN A 210 10.94 18.14 -5.48
CA ASN A 210 11.28 18.84 -4.25
C ASN A 210 11.74 17.83 -3.20
N VAL A 211 12.71 18.21 -2.38
CA VAL A 211 13.37 17.36 -1.38
C VAL A 211 13.26 18.04 -0.02
N SER A 212 12.85 17.30 1.01
CA SER A 212 12.81 17.82 2.39
C SER A 212 14.18 17.74 3.07
N ASP A 213 14.34 18.49 4.17
CA ASP A 213 15.49 18.31 5.05
C ASP A 213 15.51 16.89 5.64
N THR A 214 16.69 16.36 5.90
CA THR A 214 16.81 15.04 6.51
C THR A 214 16.57 15.09 8.01
N VAL A 215 15.67 14.25 8.51
CA VAL A 215 15.46 14.01 9.94
C VAL A 215 16.35 12.84 10.36
N PHE A 216 17.24 13.07 11.32
CA PHE A 216 18.11 12.02 11.87
C PHE A 216 17.68 11.63 13.28
N LYS A 217 17.85 10.35 13.63
CA LYS A 217 17.68 9.87 15.00
C LYS A 217 18.66 8.73 15.30
N THR A 218 19.08 8.66 16.55
CA THR A 218 19.76 7.46 17.06
C THR A 218 18.73 6.55 17.72
N VAL A 219 18.65 5.30 17.28
CA VAL A 219 17.76 4.27 17.85
C VAL A 219 18.58 3.04 18.19
N THR A 220 18.18 2.28 19.20
CA THR A 220 18.75 0.97 19.49
C THR A 220 17.73 -0.08 19.08
N PRO A 221 17.93 -0.80 17.95
CA PRO A 221 17.02 -1.83 17.49
C PRO A 221 16.68 -2.85 18.57
N LEU A 222 15.45 -3.36 18.54
CA LEU A 222 15.07 -4.47 19.40
C LEU A 222 15.78 -5.74 18.89
N PHE A 223 16.35 -6.51 19.82
CA PHE A 223 16.97 -7.79 19.50
C PHE A 223 15.95 -8.72 18.85
N GLU A 224 16.32 -9.36 17.75
CA GLU A 224 15.53 -10.40 17.09
C GLU A 224 16.44 -11.62 16.85
N THR A 225 15.96 -12.79 17.23
CA THR A 225 16.54 -14.08 16.85
C THR A 225 15.43 -15.08 16.55
N LEU A 226 15.75 -16.16 15.83
CA LEU A 226 14.88 -17.33 15.78
C LEU A 226 14.79 -17.92 17.18
N LEU A 227 13.58 -18.10 17.71
CA LEU A 227 13.38 -18.77 18.99
C LEU A 227 13.79 -20.24 18.89
N ASP A 228 14.46 -20.74 19.93
CA ASP A 228 15.00 -22.09 19.98
C ASP A 228 13.88 -23.15 20.03
N LYS A 229 13.60 -23.77 18.89
CA LYS A 229 12.55 -24.79 18.73
C LYS A 229 12.77 -26.03 19.59
N SER A 230 14.00 -26.33 20.00
CA SER A 230 14.26 -27.47 20.90
C SER A 230 13.61 -27.31 22.28
N LYS A 231 13.23 -26.07 22.63
CA LYS A 231 12.50 -25.75 23.86
C LYS A 231 10.98 -25.72 23.67
N PHE A 232 10.51 -25.87 22.43
CA PHE A 232 9.08 -25.88 22.16
C PHE A 232 8.49 -27.22 22.57
N SER A 233 7.29 -27.18 23.15
CA SER A 233 6.62 -28.38 23.64
C SER A 233 5.13 -28.29 23.40
N VAL A 234 4.49 -29.37 22.97
CA VAL A 234 3.03 -29.46 22.92
C VAL A 234 2.48 -29.20 24.33
N TYR A 235 1.54 -28.25 24.44
CA TYR A 235 0.83 -27.95 25.68
C TYR A 235 -0.66 -28.19 25.42
N GLN A 236 -1.01 -29.47 25.28
CA GLN A 236 -2.34 -29.90 24.86
C GLN A 236 -3.41 -29.44 25.85
N LEU A 237 -4.39 -28.69 25.37
CA LEU A 237 -5.59 -28.31 26.12
C LEU A 237 -6.82 -29.11 25.65
N ALA A 238 -7.89 -29.11 26.44
CA ALA A 238 -9.08 -29.91 26.16
C ALA A 238 -9.84 -29.42 24.91
N SER A 239 -9.77 -28.11 24.62
CA SER A 239 -10.38 -27.50 23.44
C SER A 239 -9.48 -27.50 22.19
N ASP A 240 -8.26 -28.02 22.28
CA ASP A 240 -7.38 -28.21 21.12
C ASP A 240 -7.89 -29.36 20.23
N ALA A 241 -7.63 -29.24 18.92
CA ALA A 241 -8.09 -30.19 17.93
C ALA A 241 -7.30 -31.51 18.02
N PRO A 242 -7.96 -32.68 18.09
CA PRO A 242 -7.27 -33.97 18.07
C PRO A 242 -6.61 -34.25 16.71
N THR A 243 -5.52 -35.02 16.72
CA THR A 243 -4.68 -35.34 15.54
C THR A 243 -4.43 -36.85 15.37
N ASN A 244 -5.30 -37.70 15.92
CA ASN A 244 -5.11 -39.16 15.88
C ASN A 244 -5.58 -39.81 14.57
N GLN A 245 -5.83 -39.02 13.52
CA GLN A 245 -6.10 -39.49 12.17
C GLN A 245 -4.88 -39.17 11.27
N PHE A 246 -4.48 -40.11 10.41
CA PHE A 246 -3.47 -39.92 9.36
C PHE A 246 -1.97 -39.89 9.77
N GLY A 247 -1.64 -39.98 11.07
CA GLY A 247 -0.23 -40.02 11.52
C GLY A 247 0.49 -38.67 11.46
N TRP A 248 -0.28 -37.59 11.31
CA TRP A 248 0.15 -36.20 11.37
C TRP A 248 -0.22 -35.66 12.76
N ASP A 249 0.65 -34.88 13.38
CA ASP A 249 0.54 -34.49 14.78
C ASP A 249 0.98 -33.03 14.96
N PHE A 250 0.39 -32.34 15.94
CA PHE A 250 0.70 -30.93 16.17
C PHE A 250 2.17 -30.69 16.52
N LYS A 251 2.86 -31.66 17.14
CA LYS A 251 4.29 -31.55 17.47
C LYS A 251 5.19 -31.35 16.25
N TYR A 252 4.75 -31.78 15.06
CA TYR A 252 5.53 -31.62 13.81
C TYR A 252 5.52 -30.19 13.30
N MET A 253 4.73 -29.27 13.88
CA MET A 253 4.74 -27.85 13.50
C MET A 253 6.02 -27.13 13.88
N PHE A 254 6.87 -27.71 14.71
CA PHE A 254 8.05 -27.04 15.24
C PHE A 254 9.22 -28.01 15.41
N ASP A 255 9.30 -29.05 14.58
CA ASP A 255 10.38 -30.04 14.61
C ASP A 255 11.53 -29.71 13.64
N GLY A 256 11.40 -28.65 12.85
CA GLY A 256 12.37 -28.21 11.86
C GLY A 256 12.25 -28.88 10.49
N ASN A 257 11.27 -29.78 10.30
CA ASN A 257 11.04 -30.47 9.03
C ASN A 257 10.08 -29.67 8.13
N LEU A 258 10.56 -29.22 6.97
CA LEU A 258 9.72 -28.56 5.97
C LEU A 258 9.02 -29.54 5.01
N GLY A 259 9.19 -30.85 5.22
CA GLY A 259 8.52 -31.93 4.50
C GLY A 259 7.33 -32.50 5.28
N GLU A 260 6.83 -33.65 4.85
CA GLU A 260 5.74 -34.36 5.53
C GLU A 260 6.30 -35.39 6.54
N PRO A 261 5.56 -35.73 7.62
CA PRO A 261 4.27 -35.17 8.02
C PRO A 261 4.40 -33.81 8.74
N GLY A 262 3.33 -33.03 8.73
CA GLY A 262 3.15 -31.84 9.57
C GLY A 262 1.97 -32.01 10.53
N TRP A 263 1.24 -30.93 10.80
CA TRP A 263 -0.02 -30.96 11.55
C TRP A 263 -1.23 -31.20 10.65
N HIS A 264 -2.03 -32.21 10.97
CA HIS A 264 -3.36 -32.44 10.41
C HIS A 264 -4.34 -32.65 11.56
N THR A 265 -5.39 -31.85 11.65
CA THR A 265 -6.46 -32.11 12.63
C THR A 265 -7.37 -33.22 12.15
N ASN A 266 -8.05 -33.91 13.04
CA ASN A 266 -9.13 -34.80 12.64
C ASN A 266 -10.16 -34.08 11.77
N THR A 267 -10.88 -34.86 10.96
CA THR A 267 -12.04 -34.36 10.23
C THR A 267 -13.16 -33.98 11.22
N ASN A 268 -13.97 -32.97 10.88
CA ASN A 268 -15.13 -32.51 11.66
C ASN A 268 -14.81 -32.06 13.10
N VAL A 269 -13.64 -31.44 13.32
CA VAL A 269 -13.35 -30.79 14.60
C VAL A 269 -14.14 -29.49 14.74
N PRO A 270 -14.62 -29.15 15.95
CA PRO A 270 -15.38 -27.92 16.16
C PRO A 270 -14.53 -26.66 15.91
N ARG A 271 -13.22 -26.75 16.18
CA ARG A 271 -12.23 -25.69 15.94
C ARG A 271 -10.89 -26.33 15.63
N SER A 272 -10.12 -25.72 14.73
CA SER A 272 -8.75 -26.14 14.41
C SER A 272 -7.75 -25.32 15.23
N ILE A 273 -7.55 -25.72 16.49
CA ILE A 273 -6.64 -25.07 17.44
C ILE A 273 -5.55 -26.06 17.87
N GLY A 274 -4.32 -25.57 18.00
CA GLY A 274 -3.24 -26.29 18.68
C GLY A 274 -2.45 -25.36 19.58
N THR A 275 -2.02 -25.86 20.75
CA THR A 275 -1.33 -25.08 21.77
C THR A 275 0.06 -25.63 22.07
N PHE A 276 1.05 -24.75 22.14
CA PHE A 276 2.44 -25.10 22.46
C PHE A 276 3.09 -24.05 23.38
N GLY A 277 4.02 -24.52 24.20
CA GLY A 277 4.92 -23.67 24.97
C GLY A 277 6.18 -23.34 24.18
N LEU A 278 6.76 -22.17 24.43
CA LEU A 278 8.01 -21.70 23.84
C LEU A 278 9.24 -22.08 24.66
N GLY A 279 9.03 -22.58 25.89
CA GLY A 279 10.07 -22.87 26.88
C GLY A 279 10.77 -21.64 27.47
N VAL A 280 10.45 -20.44 26.98
CA VAL A 280 10.90 -19.13 27.47
C VAL A 280 9.74 -18.13 27.38
N SER A 281 9.80 -17.03 28.13
CA SER A 281 8.98 -15.85 27.80
C SER A 281 9.65 -15.14 26.62
N ALA A 282 8.90 -14.76 25.59
CA ALA A 282 9.46 -14.05 24.45
C ALA A 282 8.50 -12.97 23.94
N LYS A 283 9.06 -11.81 23.56
CA LYS A 283 8.36 -10.81 22.75
C LYS A 283 8.57 -11.19 21.28
N ILE A 284 7.54 -11.75 20.65
CA ILE A 284 7.57 -12.24 19.27
C ILE A 284 7.48 -11.05 18.32
N SER A 285 8.38 -10.99 17.34
CA SER A 285 8.46 -9.94 16.33
C SER A 285 7.78 -10.32 15.02
N ARG A 286 7.90 -11.59 14.63
CA ARG A 286 7.29 -12.16 13.43
C ARG A 286 7.21 -13.68 13.54
N LEU A 287 6.39 -14.26 12.69
CA LEU A 287 6.41 -15.69 12.43
C LEU A 287 6.62 -15.99 10.95
N VAL A 288 7.06 -17.21 10.68
CA VAL A 288 7.03 -17.80 9.35
C VAL A 288 6.20 -19.06 9.43
N MET A 289 5.27 -19.25 8.49
CA MET A 289 4.44 -20.45 8.41
C MET A 289 4.54 -21.10 7.04
N TRP A 290 4.68 -22.43 7.02
CA TRP A 290 4.77 -23.25 5.81
C TRP A 290 3.50 -24.06 5.61
N GLN A 291 2.97 -24.00 4.39
CA GLN A 291 1.87 -24.83 3.93
C GLN A 291 2.37 -26.19 3.45
N ARG A 292 1.48 -27.18 3.40
CA ARG A 292 1.74 -28.47 2.76
C ARG A 292 1.91 -28.30 1.26
N GLY A 293 3.08 -28.69 0.75
CA GLY A 293 3.49 -28.35 -0.61
C GLY A 293 2.78 -29.05 -1.76
N SER A 294 2.15 -30.21 -1.53
CA SER A 294 1.34 -30.89 -2.55
C SER A 294 0.10 -30.11 -2.98
N SER A 295 -0.27 -29.06 -2.23
CA SER A 295 -1.58 -28.42 -2.30
C SER A 295 -1.53 -26.94 -1.92
N TYR A 296 -0.44 -26.24 -2.26
CA TYR A 296 -0.32 -24.80 -1.98
C TYR A 296 -1.56 -24.04 -2.46
N TYR A 297 -2.05 -23.12 -1.63
CA TYR A 297 -3.27 -22.33 -1.89
C TYR A 297 -4.58 -23.14 -2.02
N GLU A 298 -4.59 -24.42 -1.65
CA GLU A 298 -5.75 -25.30 -1.85
C GLU A 298 -6.14 -26.07 -0.59
N TYR A 299 -7.34 -26.67 -0.65
CA TYR A 299 -7.89 -27.61 0.33
C TYR A 299 -7.72 -27.15 1.79
N GLN A 300 -7.13 -27.98 2.66
CA GLN A 300 -7.03 -27.75 4.09
C GLN A 300 -5.82 -26.89 4.47
N ASN A 301 -5.03 -26.38 3.52
CA ASN A 301 -3.95 -25.45 3.87
C ASN A 301 -4.51 -24.17 4.51
N THR A 302 -3.78 -23.68 5.51
CA THR A 302 -4.15 -22.47 6.26
C THR A 302 -4.25 -21.23 5.35
N ARG A 303 -5.36 -20.49 5.47
CA ARG A 303 -5.56 -19.20 4.82
C ARG A 303 -5.63 -18.06 5.83
N LYS A 304 -6.46 -18.19 6.88
CA LYS A 304 -6.57 -17.21 7.97
C LYS A 304 -6.35 -17.89 9.30
N PHE A 305 -5.64 -17.21 10.19
CA PHE A 305 -5.37 -17.71 11.52
C PHE A 305 -5.23 -16.57 12.53
N THR A 306 -5.43 -16.91 13.80
CA THR A 306 -5.23 -16.03 14.95
C THR A 306 -4.17 -16.64 15.84
N LEU A 307 -3.24 -15.82 16.31
CA LEU A 307 -2.32 -16.22 17.38
C LEU A 307 -2.81 -15.64 18.70
N TRP A 308 -2.99 -16.52 19.67
CA TRP A 308 -3.24 -16.17 21.06
C TRP A 308 -1.99 -16.44 21.89
N GLY A 309 -1.69 -15.58 22.83
CA GLY A 309 -0.54 -15.72 23.71
C GLY A 309 -0.92 -15.67 25.18
N SER A 310 -0.18 -16.42 25.99
CA SER A 310 -0.20 -16.26 27.45
C SER A 310 1.22 -16.22 28.00
N ASN A 311 1.46 -15.35 28.98
CA ASN A 311 2.72 -15.29 29.72
C ASN A 311 2.65 -15.94 31.11
N LYS A 312 1.52 -16.59 31.44
CA LYS A 312 1.34 -17.36 32.68
C LYS A 312 2.12 -18.68 32.60
N ASP A 313 2.49 -19.24 33.75
CA ASP A 313 3.23 -20.51 33.82
C ASP A 313 2.35 -21.73 33.51
N ASN A 314 1.05 -21.64 33.76
CA ASN A 314 0.09 -22.73 33.49
C ASN A 314 -1.24 -22.11 33.04
N PRO A 315 -1.33 -21.60 31.80
CA PRO A 315 -2.54 -20.93 31.34
C PRO A 315 -3.71 -21.90 31.23
N ALA A 316 -4.86 -21.52 31.79
CA ALA A 316 -6.05 -22.36 31.81
C ALA A 316 -6.67 -22.53 30.41
N ASP A 317 -7.35 -23.65 30.19
CA ASP A 317 -8.19 -23.81 28.99
C ASP A 317 -9.47 -22.97 29.10
N VAL A 318 -9.78 -22.23 28.05
CA VAL A 318 -10.95 -21.37 27.95
C VAL A 318 -11.46 -21.34 26.51
N ASN A 319 -12.75 -21.07 26.35
CA ASN A 319 -13.33 -20.84 25.04
C ASN A 319 -12.85 -19.48 24.48
N LEU A 320 -11.98 -19.52 23.47
CA LEU A 320 -11.51 -18.31 22.79
C LEU A 320 -12.63 -17.72 21.92
N PRO A 321 -12.88 -16.39 21.94
CA PRO A 321 -13.87 -15.78 21.05
C PRO A 321 -13.40 -15.79 19.59
N THR A 322 -14.25 -16.27 18.68
CA THR A 322 -13.98 -16.29 17.24
C THR A 322 -14.03 -14.89 16.64
N GLY A 323 -13.08 -14.55 15.75
CA GLY A 323 -13.07 -13.26 15.05
C GLY A 323 -12.82 -12.05 15.96
N SER A 324 -12.14 -12.27 17.09
CA SER A 324 -11.84 -11.23 18.07
C SER A 324 -10.80 -10.22 17.57
N ALA A 325 -10.85 -8.99 18.10
CA ALA A 325 -9.88 -7.96 17.79
C ALA A 325 -8.54 -8.22 18.49
N LEU A 326 -7.45 -7.71 17.92
CA LEU A 326 -6.13 -7.65 18.56
C LEU A 326 -6.25 -7.09 19.99
N GLY A 327 -5.61 -7.73 20.96
CA GLY A 327 -5.65 -7.33 22.37
C GLY A 327 -6.86 -7.83 23.15
N THR A 328 -7.81 -8.54 22.52
CA THR A 328 -8.92 -9.20 23.23
C THR A 328 -8.36 -10.19 24.24
N VAL A 329 -8.86 -10.13 25.48
CA VAL A 329 -8.48 -11.03 26.57
C VAL A 329 -9.58 -12.08 26.78
N ALA A 330 -9.20 -13.35 26.84
CA ALA A 330 -10.06 -14.47 27.19
C ALA A 330 -9.32 -15.36 28.21
N GLY A 331 -9.72 -15.26 29.49
CA GLY A 331 -8.99 -15.91 30.58
C GLY A 331 -7.53 -15.46 30.63
N ASP A 332 -6.61 -16.42 30.56
CA ASP A 332 -5.16 -16.17 30.55
C ASP A 332 -4.59 -15.84 29.15
N TRP A 333 -5.43 -15.81 28.12
CA TRP A 333 -5.01 -15.67 26.72
C TRP A 333 -5.34 -14.27 26.18
N VAL A 334 -4.41 -13.72 25.40
CA VAL A 334 -4.57 -12.44 24.69
C VAL A 334 -4.43 -12.68 23.20
N ASN A 335 -5.35 -12.16 22.38
CA ASN A 335 -5.21 -12.16 20.93
C ASN A 335 -3.98 -11.29 20.57
N MET A 336 -2.95 -11.92 20.02
CA MET A 336 -1.70 -11.27 19.64
C MET A 336 -1.69 -10.80 18.19
N GLY A 337 -2.64 -11.24 17.36
CA GLY A 337 -2.74 -10.87 15.96
C GLY A 337 -3.63 -11.80 15.16
N ASN A 338 -4.27 -11.23 14.13
CA ASN A 338 -5.09 -11.91 13.16
C ASN A 338 -4.39 -11.80 11.80
N PHE A 339 -4.16 -12.94 11.13
CA PHE A 339 -3.31 -13.02 9.96
C PHE A 339 -4.03 -13.68 8.78
N VAL A 340 -3.66 -13.25 7.58
CA VAL A 340 -4.19 -13.76 6.31
C VAL A 340 -3.02 -14.04 5.39
N PHE A 341 -2.89 -15.28 4.92
CA PHE A 341 -1.94 -15.60 3.86
C PHE A 341 -2.23 -14.71 2.64
N PRO A 342 -1.20 -14.12 2.01
CA PRO A 342 -1.39 -13.31 0.82
C PRO A 342 -1.99 -14.17 -0.30
N ASN A 343 -2.71 -13.52 -1.22
CA ASN A 343 -3.10 -14.17 -2.47
C ASN A 343 -1.85 -14.44 -3.34
N PRO A 344 -1.96 -15.30 -4.36
CA PRO A 344 -0.89 -15.51 -5.33
C PRO A 344 -0.30 -14.17 -5.83
N PRO A 345 1.03 -13.97 -5.72
CA PRO A 345 1.69 -12.74 -6.19
C PRO A 345 1.43 -12.40 -7.66
N SER A 346 1.17 -13.41 -8.49
CA SER A 346 0.79 -13.23 -9.90
C SER A 346 -0.56 -12.55 -10.12
N GLY A 347 -1.40 -12.45 -9.09
CA GLY A 347 -2.79 -12.00 -9.19
C GLY A 347 -3.78 -13.06 -9.68
N LEU A 348 -3.32 -14.29 -9.96
CA LEU A 348 -4.19 -15.41 -10.31
C LEU A 348 -5.09 -15.81 -9.13
N ALA A 349 -6.21 -16.45 -9.45
CA ALA A 349 -7.04 -17.07 -8.42
C ALA A 349 -6.21 -18.13 -7.66
N PRO A 350 -6.43 -18.33 -6.35
CA PRO A 350 -5.69 -19.32 -5.55
C PRO A 350 -5.65 -20.73 -6.16
N SER A 351 -6.79 -21.20 -6.70
CA SER A 351 -6.91 -22.50 -7.40
C SER A 351 -6.23 -22.56 -8.76
N GLN A 352 -5.59 -21.47 -9.20
CA GLN A 352 -4.87 -21.33 -10.46
C GLN A 352 -3.43 -20.86 -10.23
N ALA A 353 -2.94 -20.91 -8.99
CA ALA A 353 -1.59 -20.50 -8.63
C ALA A 353 -0.55 -21.18 -9.54
N ASN A 354 0.31 -20.38 -10.16
CA ASN A 354 1.35 -20.88 -11.04
C ASN A 354 2.60 -21.29 -10.24
N GLU A 355 3.64 -21.78 -10.92
CA GLU A 355 4.86 -22.25 -10.25
C GLU A 355 5.61 -21.15 -9.49
N ALA A 356 5.57 -19.88 -9.95
CA ALA A 356 6.17 -18.77 -9.23
C ALA A 356 5.40 -18.48 -7.92
N ASP A 357 4.06 -18.57 -7.94
CA ASP A 357 3.22 -18.40 -6.77
C ASP A 357 3.45 -19.51 -5.74
N LYS A 358 3.56 -20.76 -6.21
CA LYS A 358 3.87 -21.92 -5.36
C LYS A 358 5.27 -21.81 -4.76
N ALA A 359 6.26 -21.40 -5.56
CA ALA A 359 7.63 -21.18 -5.09
C ALA A 359 7.73 -20.06 -4.05
N PHE A 360 6.87 -19.04 -4.12
CA PHE A 360 6.77 -18.02 -3.09
C PHE A 360 6.33 -18.60 -1.74
N VAL A 361 5.23 -19.37 -1.69
CA VAL A 361 4.72 -19.96 -0.44
C VAL A 361 5.63 -21.08 0.08
N ALA A 362 6.26 -21.84 -0.82
CA ALA A 362 7.19 -22.90 -0.46
C ALA A 362 8.39 -22.42 0.38
N LYS A 363 8.79 -21.15 0.23
CA LYS A 363 9.85 -20.54 1.04
C LYS A 363 9.40 -20.22 2.48
N GLY A 364 8.12 -20.35 2.77
CA GLY A 364 7.50 -19.94 4.03
C GLY A 364 7.04 -18.48 3.96
N VAL A 365 5.82 -18.23 4.46
CA VAL A 365 5.24 -16.88 4.44
C VAL A 365 5.54 -16.19 5.77
N ASN A 366 6.18 -15.02 5.69
CA ASN A 366 6.45 -14.16 6.85
C ASN A 366 5.21 -13.35 7.22
N PHE A 367 4.93 -13.28 8.52
CA PHE A 367 3.90 -12.42 9.10
C PHE A 367 4.51 -11.59 10.23
N THR A 368 4.47 -10.28 10.08
CA THR A 368 4.92 -9.33 11.11
C THR A 368 3.92 -9.31 12.26
N MET A 369 4.39 -9.48 13.50
CA MET A 369 3.53 -9.36 14.67
C MET A 369 3.15 -7.90 14.92
N PRO A 370 1.91 -7.62 15.35
CA PRO A 370 1.54 -6.30 15.86
C PRO A 370 2.46 -5.88 17.01
N ARG A 371 2.98 -4.65 16.97
CA ARG A 371 3.92 -4.15 18.00
C ARG A 371 3.31 -4.13 19.40
N SER A 372 2.00 -3.95 19.51
CA SER A 372 1.25 -3.97 20.77
C SER A 372 1.12 -5.37 21.38
N ALA A 373 1.40 -6.45 20.64
CA ALA A 373 1.31 -7.82 21.14
C ALA A 373 2.31 -8.05 22.29
N GLY A 374 1.84 -8.40 23.49
CA GLY A 374 2.71 -8.61 24.66
C GLY A 374 3.67 -9.81 24.53
N PRO A 375 4.56 -10.04 25.51
CA PRO A 375 5.34 -11.26 25.57
C PRO A 375 4.47 -12.49 25.89
N ALA A 376 4.90 -13.66 25.44
CA ALA A 376 4.22 -14.92 25.67
C ALA A 376 5.21 -16.05 26.02
N LYS A 377 4.75 -16.98 26.87
CA LYS A 377 5.36 -18.30 27.13
C LYS A 377 4.65 -19.41 26.37
N TYR A 378 3.37 -19.24 26.10
CA TYR A 378 2.51 -20.20 25.42
C TYR A 378 1.78 -19.53 24.28
N ILE A 379 1.58 -20.28 23.20
CA ILE A 379 0.89 -19.85 21.99
C ILE A 379 -0.24 -20.82 21.68
N ARG A 380 -1.45 -20.31 21.44
CA ARG A 380 -2.52 -21.05 20.74
C ARG A 380 -2.63 -20.55 19.32
N LEU A 381 -2.41 -21.45 18.37
CA LEU A 381 -2.63 -21.22 16.96
C LEU A 381 -4.05 -21.65 16.62
N GLU A 382 -4.91 -20.69 16.28
CA GLU A 382 -6.27 -20.96 15.82
C GLU A 382 -6.36 -20.73 14.31
N ILE A 383 -6.63 -21.77 13.54
CA ILE A 383 -6.91 -21.64 12.12
C ILE A 383 -8.40 -21.33 11.94
N THR A 384 -8.70 -20.15 11.42
CA THR A 384 -10.08 -19.66 11.26
C THR A 384 -10.60 -19.82 9.83
N GLN A 385 -9.72 -20.09 8.86
CA GLN A 385 -10.10 -20.38 7.48
C GLN A 385 -9.01 -21.17 6.76
N THR A 386 -9.42 -22.17 5.99
CA THR A 386 -8.58 -22.86 5.00
C THR A 386 -8.89 -22.39 3.58
N TRP A 387 -7.98 -22.63 2.64
CA TRP A 387 -8.18 -22.20 1.25
C TRP A 387 -9.38 -22.86 0.57
N GLY A 388 -9.62 -24.14 0.85
CA GLY A 388 -10.75 -24.92 0.34
C GLY A 388 -12.03 -24.82 1.18
N GLY A 389 -12.06 -24.01 2.24
CA GLY A 389 -13.24 -23.88 3.11
C GLY A 389 -13.57 -25.13 3.92
N LEU A 390 -12.57 -25.98 4.18
CA LEU A 390 -12.69 -27.22 4.95
C LEU A 390 -12.61 -26.96 6.46
N THR A 391 -13.17 -27.88 7.25
CA THR A 391 -13.25 -27.85 8.73
C THR A 391 -12.07 -28.52 9.44
N TYR A 392 -11.04 -28.89 8.69
CA TYR A 392 -9.79 -29.47 9.18
C TYR A 392 -8.63 -28.81 8.45
N VAL A 393 -7.42 -28.93 8.99
CA VAL A 393 -6.26 -28.14 8.53
C VAL A 393 -5.06 -29.00 8.19
N ASN A 394 -4.21 -28.48 7.28
CA ASN A 394 -2.81 -28.84 7.17
C ASN A 394 -1.94 -27.61 7.43
N ALA A 395 -0.85 -27.81 8.14
CA ALA A 395 0.31 -26.92 8.15
C ALA A 395 1.57 -27.77 8.36
N LEU A 396 2.68 -27.36 7.75
CA LEU A 396 3.94 -28.11 7.90
C LEU A 396 4.72 -27.61 9.09
N GLU A 397 4.99 -26.31 9.14
CA GLU A 397 5.93 -25.76 10.10
C GLU A 397 5.54 -24.33 10.49
N ILE A 398 5.88 -23.94 11.71
CA ILE A 398 5.91 -22.57 12.19
C ILE A 398 7.28 -22.27 12.80
N SER A 399 7.80 -21.08 12.50
CA SER A 399 9.00 -20.52 13.14
C SER A 399 8.65 -19.17 13.75
N LEU A 400 9.01 -18.96 15.01
CA LEU A 400 8.79 -17.70 15.71
C LEU A 400 10.13 -16.98 15.88
N TYR A 401 10.16 -15.70 15.56
CA TYR A 401 11.31 -14.84 15.78
C TYR A 401 10.96 -13.79 16.82
N GLY A 402 11.94 -13.32 17.59
CA GLY A 402 11.74 -12.28 18.58
C GLY A 402 12.86 -12.18 19.60
N ASN A 403 12.55 -11.53 20.72
CA ASN A 403 13.46 -11.38 21.85
C ASN A 403 13.03 -12.32 23.00
N PRO A 404 13.81 -13.36 23.34
CA PRO A 404 13.68 -14.08 24.60
C PRO A 404 13.90 -13.13 25.79
N LEU A 405 13.03 -13.18 26.79
CA LEU A 405 13.02 -12.28 27.95
C LEU A 405 13.55 -12.93 29.23
#